data_AF-A0A931WEP9-F1
#
_entry.id   AF-A0A931WEP9-F1
#
_cell.length_a   1.000
_cell.length_b   1.000
_cell.length_c   1.000
_cell.angle_alpha   90.00
_cell.angle_beta   90.00
_cell.angle_gamma   90.00
#
_symmetry.space_group_name_H-M   'P 1'
#
loop_
_entity.id
_entity.type
_entity.pdbx_description
1 polymer ?
#
loop_
_entity_poly.entity_id
_entity_poly.type
_entity_poly.pdbx_seq_one_letter_code
_entity_poly.pdbx_strand_id
1 'polypeptide(L)' 'MQTVLFVDILKHMQKIATKVFIWASIAFAIIGLLMVVTTSPESDGPNIILLKLLFTTVIVILTSFALSIAGKYLNGRS' A
#
# COMPACT_ATOMS: atom_id res chain seq x y z
N MET A 1 18.59 25.68 -11.88
CA MET A 1 17.18 26.02 -11.56
C MET A 1 16.23 24.87 -11.93
N GLN A 2 16.34 24.27 -13.12
CA GLN A 2 15.52 23.12 -13.55
C GLN A 2 15.72 21.84 -12.71
N THR A 3 16.94 21.59 -12.21
CA THR A 3 17.28 20.44 -11.34
C THR A 3 16.64 20.50 -9.95
N VAL A 4 16.51 21.70 -9.38
CA VAL A 4 15.91 21.90 -8.04
C VAL A 4 14.40 21.61 -8.09
N LEU A 5 13.75 22.10 -9.14
CA LEU A 5 12.32 21.94 -9.38
C LEU A 5 11.93 20.45 -9.60
N PHE A 6 12.81 19.66 -10.23
CA PHE A 6 12.61 18.23 -10.43
C PHE A 6 12.71 17.43 -9.11
N VAL A 7 13.66 17.78 -8.23
CA VAL A 7 13.83 17.14 -6.92
C VAL A 7 12.65 17.42 -5.99
N ASP A 8 12.09 18.63 -6.04
CA ASP A 8 10.92 19.00 -5.23
C ASP A 8 9.65 18.25 -5.66
N ILE A 9 9.46 18.03 -6.97
CA ILE A 9 8.37 17.19 -7.51
C ILE A 9 8.51 15.74 -7.03
N LEU A 10 9.71 15.18 -7.05
CA LEU A 10 9.97 13.82 -6.57
C LEU A 10 9.74 13.65 -5.06
N LYS A 11 10.14 14.65 -4.26
CA LYS A 11 9.84 14.67 -2.81
C LYS A 11 8.33 14.75 -2.54
N HIS A 12 7.58 15.44 -3.38
CA HIS A 12 6.13 15.51 -3.28
C HIS A 12 5.47 14.16 -3.62
N MET A 13 5.92 13.50 -4.69
CA MET A 13 5.45 12.17 -5.11
C MET A 13 5.74 11.08 -4.06
N GLN A 14 6.90 11.13 -3.41
CA GLN A 14 7.24 10.18 -2.35
C GLN A 14 6.31 10.30 -1.13
N LYS A 15 5.94 11.53 -0.73
CA LYS A 15 4.96 11.75 0.35
C LYS A 15 3.59 11.17 0.00
N ILE A 16 3.20 11.20 -1.27
CA ILE A 16 1.95 10.59 -1.75
C ILE A 16 2.03 9.06 -1.62
N ALA A 17 3.13 8.44 -2.05
CA ALA A 17 3.32 6.99 -1.93
C ALA A 17 3.24 6.50 -0.47
N THR A 18 3.86 7.24 0.47
CA THR A 18 3.76 6.90 1.90
C THR A 18 2.33 7.07 2.44
N LYS A 19 1.59 8.10 2.02
CA LYS A 19 0.18 8.25 2.39
C LYS A 19 -0.68 7.10 1.87
N VAL A 20 -0.50 6.71 0.60
CA VAL A 20 -1.22 5.56 0.00
C VAL A 20 -0.91 4.27 0.74
N PHE A 21 0.36 4.03 1.12
CA PHE A 21 0.75 2.89 1.93
C PHE A 21 0.00 2.84 3.28
N ILE A 22 -0.11 3.96 3.98
CA ILE A 22 -0.81 4.05 5.27
C ILE A 22 -2.30 3.71 5.11
N TRP A 23 -2.98 4.34 4.14
CA TRP A 23 -4.39 4.05 3.88
C TRP A 23 -4.63 2.60 3.47
N ALA A 24 -3.76 2.04 2.63
CA ALA A 24 -3.84 0.64 2.22
C ALA A 24 -3.60 -0.33 3.39
N SER A 25 -2.69 -0.01 4.31
CA SER A 25 -2.44 -0.80 5.53
C SER A 25 -3.64 -0.81 6.47
N ILE A 26 -4.30 0.34 6.67
CA ILE A 26 -5.53 0.44 7.47
C ILE A 26 -6.65 -0.39 6.82
N ALA A 27 -6.83 -0.27 5.50
CA ALA A 27 -7.84 -1.04 4.77
C ALA A 27 -7.57 -2.55 4.85
N PHE A 28 -6.31 -2.98 4.68
CA PHE A 28 -5.91 -4.38 4.85
C PHE A 28 -6.24 -4.91 6.24
N ALA A 29 -5.98 -4.14 7.30
CA ALA A 29 -6.32 -4.53 8.66
C ALA A 29 -7.83 -4.71 8.86
N ILE A 30 -8.65 -3.79 8.35
CA ILE A 30 -10.12 -3.86 8.43
C ILE A 30 -10.64 -5.07 7.65
N ILE A 31 -10.17 -5.30 6.43
CA ILE A 31 -10.58 -6.42 5.58
C ILE A 31 -10.15 -7.76 6.19
N GLY A 32 -8.93 -7.83 6.71
CA GLY A 32 -8.42 -9.03 7.39
C GLY A 32 -9.23 -9.36 8.64
N LEU A 33 -9.55 -8.35 9.46
CA LEU A 33 -10.39 -8.52 10.65
C LEU A 33 -11.81 -8.97 10.27
N LEU A 34 -12.42 -8.35 9.24
CA LEU A 34 -13.71 -8.76 8.70
C LEU A 34 -13.68 -10.22 8.25
N MET A 35 -12.61 -10.66 7.59
CA MET A 35 -12.51 -12.07 7.19
C MET A 35 -12.48 -13.00 8.40
N VAL A 36 -11.70 -12.67 9.44
CA VAL A 36 -11.65 -13.47 10.69
C VAL A 36 -13.01 -13.54 11.38
N VAL A 37 -13.74 -12.42 11.44
CA VAL A 37 -15.04 -12.34 12.13
C VAL A 37 -16.16 -13.02 11.33
N THR A 38 -16.10 -12.96 9.99
CA THR A 38 -17.12 -13.54 9.10
C THR A 38 -16.87 -15.00 8.76
N THR A 39 -15.66 -15.51 8.96
CA THR A 39 -15.36 -16.94 8.85
C THR A 39 -15.96 -17.66 10.05
N SER A 40 -17.16 -18.21 9.86
CA SER A 40 -17.75 -19.18 10.78
C SER A 40 -17.30 -20.61 10.39
N PRO A 41 -17.20 -21.53 11.36
CA PRO A 41 -16.91 -22.94 11.08
C PRO A 41 -18.03 -23.64 10.29
N GLU A 42 -19.21 -23.00 10.18
CA GLU A 42 -20.39 -23.50 9.47
C GLU A 42 -20.49 -22.95 8.02
N SER A 43 -19.63 -21.98 7.67
CA SER A 43 -19.54 -21.40 6.33
C SER A 43 -18.65 -22.26 5.45
N ASP A 44 -19.00 -22.37 4.17
CA ASP A 44 -18.35 -23.16 3.10
C ASP A 44 -16.96 -22.59 2.67
N GLY A 45 -16.18 -22.09 3.63
CA GLY A 45 -14.88 -21.46 3.45
C GLY A 45 -14.90 -19.91 3.51
N PRO A 46 -13.72 -19.27 3.38
CA PRO A 46 -13.61 -17.82 3.39
C PRO A 46 -14.24 -17.20 2.14
N ASN A 47 -14.90 -16.05 2.32
CA ASN A 47 -15.56 -15.34 1.23
C ASN A 47 -14.54 -14.94 0.14
N ILE A 48 -14.73 -15.46 -1.07
CA ILE A 48 -13.83 -15.28 -2.22
C ILE A 48 -13.61 -13.79 -2.55
N ILE A 49 -14.62 -12.95 -2.32
CA ILE A 49 -14.54 -11.50 -2.58
C ILE A 49 -13.61 -10.85 -1.55
N LEU A 50 -13.76 -11.16 -0.27
CA LEU A 50 -12.87 -10.67 0.80
C LEU A 50 -11.43 -11.16 0.59
N LEU A 51 -11.26 -12.41 0.16
CA LEU A 51 -9.93 -12.96 -0.15
C LEU A 51 -9.26 -12.24 -1.32
N LYS A 52 -9.99 -11.98 -2.40
CA LYS A 52 -9.49 -11.18 -3.54
C LYS A 52 -9.12 -9.76 -3.11
N LEU A 53 -9.99 -9.10 -2.34
CA LEU A 53 -9.72 -7.75 -1.80
C LEU A 53 -8.46 -7.74 -0.94
N LEU A 54 -8.28 -8.75 -0.09
CA LEU A 54 -7.10 -8.89 0.77
C LEU A 54 -5.82 -8.98 -0.07
N PHE A 55 -5.77 -9.86 -1.07
CA PHE A 55 -4.60 -9.95 -1.97
C PHE A 55 -4.35 -8.67 -2.77
N THR A 56 -5.40 -8.01 -3.28
CA THR A 56 -5.25 -6.73 -3.96
C THR A 56 -4.64 -5.67 -3.05
N THR A 57 -5.11 -5.55 -1.80
CA THR A 57 -4.51 -4.60 -0.84
C THR A 57 -3.04 -4.93 -0.52
N VAL A 58 -2.66 -6.20 -0.42
CA VAL A 58 -1.25 -6.59 -0.23
C VAL A 58 -0.38 -6.13 -1.40
N ILE A 59 -0.82 -6.32 -2.64
CA ILE A 59 -0.06 -5.87 -3.82
C ILE A 59 0.11 -4.35 -3.81
N VAL A 60 -0.94 -3.59 -3.46
CA VAL A 60 -0.88 -2.12 -3.35
C VAL A 60 0.10 -1.68 -2.27
N ILE A 61 0.11 -2.35 -1.11
CA ILE A 61 1.04 -2.09 -0.01
C ILE A 61 2.48 -2.33 -0.47
N LEU A 62 2.76 -3.47 -1.09
CA LEU A 62 4.10 -3.84 -1.55
C LEU A 62 4.62 -2.90 -2.65
N THR A 63 3.79 -2.56 -3.63
CA THR A 63 4.17 -1.63 -4.71
C THR A 63 4.40 -0.21 -4.18
N SER A 64 3.57 0.26 -3.25
CA SER A 64 3.76 1.56 -2.58
C SER A 64 5.04 1.60 -1.75
N PHE A 65 5.36 0.50 -1.05
CA PHE A 65 6.58 0.37 -0.27
C PHE A 65 7.83 0.36 -1.16
N ALA A 66 7.80 -0.43 -2.24
CA ALA A 66 8.89 -0.49 -3.22
C ALA A 66 9.14 0.88 -3.86
N LEU A 67 8.08 1.61 -4.25
CA LEU A 67 8.19 2.95 -4.82
C LEU A 67 8.75 3.96 -3.81
N SER A 68 8.32 3.88 -2.54
CA SER A 68 8.85 4.74 -1.47
C SER A 68 10.35 4.49 -1.23
N ILE A 69 10.81 3.24 -1.32
CA ILE A 69 12.23 2.88 -1.22
C ILE A 69 12.99 3.38 -2.45
N ALA A 70 12.49 3.10 -3.66
CA ALA A 70 13.12 3.55 -4.91
C ALA A 70 13.28 5.08 -4.94
N GLY A 71 12.27 5.84 -4.49
CA GLY A 71 12.35 7.29 -4.35
C GLY A 71 13.46 7.74 -3.39
N LYS A 72 13.65 7.04 -2.25
CA LYS A 72 14.76 7.33 -1.33
C LYS A 72 16.13 7.04 -1.94
N TYR A 73 16.27 5.93 -2.67
CA TYR A 73 17.54 5.56 -3.30
C TYR A 73 17.93 6.51 -4.44
N LEU A 74 16.97 7.01 -5.21
CA LEU A 74 17.22 8.00 -6.25
C LEU A 74 17.56 9.39 -5.68
N ASN A 75 16.93 9.77 -4.56
CA ASN A 75 17.19 11.05 -3.89
C ASN A 75 18.51 11.06 -3.07
N GLY A 76 19.11 9.89 -2.81
CA GLY A 76 20.39 9.74 -2.10
C GLY A 76 21.63 9.83 -2.99
N ARG A 77 21.47 9.98 -4.32
CA ARG A 77 22.57 10.31 -5.23
C ARG A 77 22.57 11.82 -5.51
N SER A 78 23.24 12.56 -4.65
CA SER A 78 23.78 13.90 -4.92
C SER A 78 25.23 13.91 -4.47
#